data_AF-D8Q4D2-F1
#
_entry.id   AF-D8Q4D2-F1
#
_cell.length_a   1.000
_cell.length_b   1.000
_cell.length_c   1.000
_cell.angle_alpha   90.00
_cell.angle_beta   90.00
_cell.angle_gamma   90.00
#
_symmetry.space_group_name_H-M   'P 1'
#
loop_
_entity.id
_entity.type
_entity.pdbx_description
1 polymer ?
#
loop_
_entity_poly.entity_id
_entity_poly.type
_entity_poly.pdbx_seq_one_letter_code
_entity_poly.pdbx_strand_id
1 'polypeptide(L)'
;MSITDDKLEQAIDEEARGVAISDPSICLLRSYVHATAARVTGTDTARVRLRSQIWSTSLTFGPPSLWITINPSDIHDPIAQIFAGEDIDMDSFLATSGPDKHERAVTIAKDPYAAAKYFHFVIRLVLEVLLGVHVTPFKTTSQEGIFGRVSAYFGTVE
;
A
#
# COMPACT_ATOMS: atom_id res chain seq x y z
N MET A 1 -17.68 -29.44 19.81
CA MET A 1 -16.31 -28.92 19.99
C MET A 1 -16.42 -27.63 20.76
N SER A 2 -16.06 -27.62 22.04
CA SER A 2 -16.01 -26.38 22.83
C SER A 2 -14.56 -25.91 22.90
N ILE A 3 -14.34 -24.62 22.63
CA ILE A 3 -13.09 -23.93 22.93
C ILE A 3 -13.16 -23.59 24.42
N THR A 4 -12.10 -23.88 25.18
CA THR A 4 -11.99 -23.64 26.63
C THR A 4 -10.70 -22.90 26.93
N ASP A 5 -10.64 -22.20 28.06
CA ASP A 5 -9.50 -21.36 28.42
C ASP A 5 -8.20 -22.17 28.54
N ASP A 6 -8.25 -23.34 29.17
CA ASP A 6 -7.09 -24.26 29.29
C ASP A 6 -6.47 -24.62 27.93
N LYS A 7 -7.31 -24.77 26.88
CA LYS A 7 -6.85 -25.10 25.53
C LYS A 7 -6.18 -23.92 24.85
N LEU A 8 -6.62 -22.70 25.17
CA LEU A 8 -6.00 -21.48 24.68
C LEU A 8 -4.64 -21.28 25.36
N GLU A 9 -4.56 -21.46 26.68
CA GLU A 9 -3.30 -21.37 27.43
C GLU A 9 -2.27 -22.38 26.90
N GLN A 10 -2.68 -23.64 26.69
CA GLN A 10 -1.79 -24.65 26.11
C GLN A 10 -1.29 -24.25 24.71
N ALA A 11 -2.17 -23.70 23.86
CA ALA A 11 -1.79 -23.27 22.53
C ALA A 11 -0.83 -22.06 22.55
N ILE A 12 -0.98 -21.15 23.50
CA ILE A 12 -0.05 -20.03 23.73
C ILE A 12 1.34 -20.57 24.10
N ASP A 13 1.42 -21.54 25.01
CA ASP A 13 2.69 -22.16 25.41
C ASP A 13 3.35 -22.94 24.26
N GLU A 14 2.55 -23.59 23.41
CA GLU A 14 3.04 -24.26 22.20
C GLU A 14 3.61 -23.25 21.19
N GLU A 15 2.91 -22.15 20.94
CA GLU A 15 3.38 -21.09 20.03
C GLU A 15 4.63 -20.38 20.57
N ALA A 16 4.70 -20.10 21.87
CA ALA A 16 5.88 -19.50 22.50
C ALA A 16 7.14 -20.39 22.39
N ARG A 17 6.95 -21.72 22.35
CA ARG A 17 8.02 -22.70 22.12
C ARG A 17 8.32 -22.95 20.64
N GLY A 18 7.59 -22.31 19.73
CA GLY A 18 7.74 -22.49 18.28
C GLY A 18 7.30 -23.87 17.77
N VAL A 19 6.49 -24.60 18.53
CA VAL A 19 5.94 -25.90 18.12
C VAL A 19 4.54 -25.74 17.51
N ALA A 20 4.14 -26.70 16.68
CA ALA A 20 2.83 -26.67 16.06
C ALA A 20 1.72 -26.84 17.10
N ILE A 21 0.65 -26.03 16.99
CA ILE A 21 -0.51 -26.11 17.89
C ILE A 21 -1.17 -27.48 17.73
N SER A 22 -1.39 -28.17 18.85
CA SER A 22 -1.83 -29.56 18.88
C SER A 22 -3.35 -29.73 18.79
N ASP A 23 -4.15 -28.80 19.33
CA ASP A 23 -5.62 -28.90 19.36
C ASP A 23 -6.25 -28.50 18.00
N PRO A 24 -6.98 -29.40 17.31
CA PRO A 24 -7.61 -29.11 16.02
C PRO A 24 -8.66 -27.99 16.07
N SER A 25 -9.35 -27.80 17.20
CA SER A 25 -10.37 -26.76 17.38
C SER A 25 -9.71 -25.38 17.46
N ILE A 26 -8.55 -25.29 18.11
CA ILE A 26 -7.76 -24.06 18.17
C ILE A 26 -7.12 -23.75 16.82
N CYS A 27 -6.62 -24.76 16.11
CA CYS A 27 -6.16 -24.61 14.72
C CYS A 27 -7.27 -24.09 13.80
N LEU A 28 -8.50 -24.60 13.96
CA LEU A 28 -9.66 -24.15 13.20
C LEU A 28 -10.05 -22.70 13.57
N LEU A 29 -10.07 -22.35 14.86
CA LEU A 29 -10.29 -20.97 15.31
C LEU A 29 -9.27 -20.01 14.70
N ARG A 30 -7.98 -20.36 14.77
CA ARG A 30 -6.88 -19.58 14.20
C ARG A 30 -7.05 -19.41 12.70
N SER A 31 -7.47 -20.45 11.98
CA SER A 31 -7.79 -20.38 10.55
C SER A 31 -8.91 -19.36 10.27
N TYR A 32 -10.00 -19.37 11.06
CA TYR A 32 -11.08 -18.40 10.91
C TYR A 32 -10.63 -16.97 11.20
N VAL A 33 -9.84 -16.76 12.25
CA VAL A 33 -9.27 -15.44 12.59
C VAL A 33 -8.35 -14.94 11.48
N HIS A 34 -7.48 -15.79 10.93
CA HIS A 34 -6.65 -15.40 9.79
C HIS A 34 -7.47 -15.11 8.54
N ALA A 35 -8.51 -15.90 8.25
CA ALA A 35 -9.37 -15.68 7.08
C ALA A 35 -10.14 -14.34 7.15
N THR A 36 -10.58 -13.93 8.34
CA THR A 36 -11.22 -12.62 8.54
C THR A 36 -10.20 -11.49 8.55
N ALA A 37 -9.06 -11.67 9.24
CA ALA A 37 -7.97 -10.68 9.29
C ALA A 37 -7.29 -10.45 7.93
N ALA A 38 -7.27 -11.44 7.03
CA ALA A 38 -6.73 -11.30 5.68
C ALA A 38 -7.44 -10.22 4.83
N ARG A 39 -8.66 -9.83 5.22
CA ARG A 39 -9.44 -8.76 4.57
C ARG A 39 -9.19 -7.39 5.19
N VAL A 40 -8.51 -7.34 6.34
CA VAL A 40 -8.16 -6.10 7.04
C VAL A 40 -6.75 -5.70 6.63
N THR A 41 -6.62 -4.50 6.06
CA THR A 41 -5.34 -3.91 5.68
C THR A 41 -4.41 -3.80 6.89
N GLY A 42 -3.12 -4.10 6.71
CA GLY A 42 -2.10 -3.93 7.76
C GLY A 42 -1.93 -5.09 8.74
N THR A 43 -2.73 -6.15 8.66
CA THR A 43 -2.57 -7.37 9.49
C THR A 43 -1.38 -8.23 9.04
N ASP A 44 -0.88 -9.11 9.92
CA ASP A 44 0.13 -10.11 9.55
C ASP A 44 -0.31 -10.98 8.38
N THR A 45 -1.59 -11.35 8.36
CA THR A 45 -2.14 -12.16 7.27
C THR A 45 -2.17 -11.39 5.95
N ALA A 46 -2.47 -10.08 5.98
CA ALA A 46 -2.34 -9.23 4.80
C ALA A 46 -0.88 -9.15 4.32
N ARG A 47 0.09 -9.01 5.22
CA ARG A 47 1.52 -9.03 4.87
C ARG A 47 1.96 -10.35 4.24
N VAL A 48 1.55 -11.49 4.80
CA VAL A 48 1.86 -12.82 4.23
C VAL A 48 1.26 -12.96 2.83
N ARG A 49 0.05 -12.46 2.60
CA ARG A 49 -0.59 -12.46 1.28
C ARG A 49 0.19 -11.61 0.27
N LEU A 50 0.58 -10.39 0.63
CA LEU A 50 1.38 -9.51 -0.25
C LEU A 50 2.73 -10.18 -0.60
N ARG A 51 3.42 -10.77 0.38
CA ARG A 51 4.66 -11.52 0.14
C ARG A 51 4.43 -12.67 -0.84
N SER A 52 3.36 -13.43 -0.68
CA SER A 52 3.04 -14.54 -1.57
C SER A 52 2.81 -14.07 -3.02
N GLN A 53 2.18 -12.91 -3.21
CA GLN A 53 1.99 -12.31 -4.54
C GLN A 53 3.31 -11.84 -5.17
N ILE A 54 4.22 -11.27 -4.36
CA ILE A 54 5.57 -10.90 -4.83
C ILE A 54 6.35 -12.15 -5.27
N TRP A 55 6.30 -13.22 -4.48
CA TRP A 55 6.97 -14.48 -4.81
C TRP A 55 6.39 -15.13 -6.07
N SER A 56 5.06 -15.21 -6.20
CA SER A 56 4.45 -15.80 -7.40
C SER A 56 4.72 -15.00 -8.67
N THR A 57 4.74 -13.67 -8.56
CA THR A 57 5.15 -12.78 -9.65
C THR A 57 6.61 -13.04 -10.04
N SER A 58 7.50 -13.17 -9.05
CA SER A 58 8.93 -13.41 -9.30
C SER A 58 9.19 -14.79 -9.92
N LEU A 59 8.42 -15.81 -9.55
CA LEU A 59 8.50 -17.13 -10.18
C LEU A 59 8.08 -17.10 -11.65
N THR A 60 7.14 -16.23 -12.01
CA THR A 60 6.58 -16.15 -13.37
C THR A 60 7.41 -15.25 -14.30
N PHE A 61 7.88 -14.11 -13.80
CA PHE A 61 8.54 -13.06 -14.59
C PHE A 61 10.03 -12.91 -14.30
N GLY A 62 10.57 -13.70 -13.37
CA GLY A 62 11.93 -13.52 -12.84
C GLY A 62 11.98 -12.54 -11.66
N PRO A 63 13.14 -12.42 -11.00
CA PRO A 63 13.31 -11.53 -9.86
C PRO A 63 13.06 -10.05 -10.25
N PRO A 64 12.62 -9.20 -9.30
CA PRO A 64 12.38 -7.80 -9.59
C PRO A 64 13.68 -7.10 -9.99
N SER A 65 13.66 -6.41 -11.14
CA SER A 65 14.78 -5.56 -11.56
C SER A 65 14.83 -4.24 -10.77
N LEU A 66 13.71 -3.83 -10.19
CA LEU A 66 13.57 -2.60 -9.41
C LEU A 66 12.77 -2.87 -8.14
N TRP A 67 13.27 -2.34 -7.01
CA TRP A 67 12.56 -2.30 -5.73
C TRP A 67 12.66 -0.87 -5.18
N ILE A 68 11.55 -0.14 -5.19
CA ILE A 68 11.52 1.28 -4.80
C ILE A 68 10.36 1.58 -3.86
N THR A 69 10.60 2.54 -2.97
CA THR A 69 9.56 3.18 -2.15
C THR A 69 9.40 4.61 -2.65
N ILE A 70 8.20 4.95 -3.11
CA ILE A 70 7.87 6.32 -3.56
C ILE A 70 7.13 7.00 -2.42
N ASN A 71 7.72 8.05 -1.85
CA ASN A 71 7.15 8.80 -0.74
C ASN A 71 7.04 10.30 -1.10
N PRO A 72 5.96 10.71 -1.80
CA PRO A 72 5.76 12.11 -2.14
C PRO A 72 5.42 12.92 -0.89
N SER A 73 6.09 14.06 -0.71
CA SER A 73 5.80 14.95 0.42
C SER A 73 4.63 15.87 0.07
N ASP A 74 3.55 15.76 0.82
CA ASP A 74 2.36 16.62 0.73
C ASP A 74 2.56 17.96 1.46
N ILE A 75 3.32 17.97 2.55
CA ILE A 75 3.62 19.18 3.34
C ILE A 75 4.61 20.11 2.61
N HIS A 76 5.56 19.54 1.86
CA HIS A 76 6.60 20.32 1.19
C HIS A 76 6.29 20.65 -0.26
N ASP A 77 5.30 19.99 -0.88
CA ASP A 77 4.89 20.22 -2.26
C ASP A 77 3.67 21.15 -2.35
N PRO A 78 3.77 22.34 -2.99
CA PRO A 78 2.63 23.20 -3.27
C PRO A 78 1.52 22.54 -4.10
N ILE A 79 1.83 21.56 -4.95
CA ILE A 79 0.84 20.85 -5.77
C ILE A 79 -0.20 20.13 -4.91
N ALA A 80 0.19 19.67 -3.72
CA ALA A 80 -0.75 19.04 -2.79
C ALA A 80 -1.90 19.97 -2.39
N GLN A 81 -1.68 21.29 -2.42
CA GLN A 81 -2.67 22.29 -2.05
C GLN A 81 -3.80 22.44 -3.07
N ILE A 82 -3.56 22.12 -4.35
CA ILE A 82 -4.61 22.06 -5.39
C ILE A 82 -5.72 21.09 -4.96
N PHE A 83 -5.34 19.98 -4.33
CA PHE A 83 -6.28 18.97 -3.85
C PHE A 83 -7.07 19.42 -2.61
N ALA A 84 -6.56 20.43 -1.89
CA ALA A 84 -7.23 21.08 -0.77
C ALA A 84 -8.08 22.30 -1.20
N GLY A 85 -8.07 22.65 -2.50
CA GLY A 85 -8.87 23.74 -3.07
C GLY A 85 -8.15 25.08 -3.21
N GLU A 86 -6.83 25.13 -3.03
CA GLU A 86 -6.05 26.33 -3.33
C GLU A 86 -6.02 26.61 -4.84
N ASP A 87 -6.13 27.89 -5.20
CA ASP A 87 -6.08 28.36 -6.59
C ASP A 87 -4.63 28.52 -7.05
N ILE A 88 -4.07 27.42 -7.56
CA ILE A 88 -2.71 27.36 -8.11
C ILE A 88 -2.82 27.13 -9.61
N ASP A 89 -2.45 28.15 -10.39
CA ASP A 89 -2.33 28.03 -11.84
C ASP A 89 -1.08 27.21 -12.19
N MET A 90 -1.28 26.05 -12.83
CA MET A 90 -0.18 25.19 -13.25
C MET A 90 0.61 25.75 -14.44
N ASP A 91 0.02 26.63 -15.25
CA ASP A 91 0.71 27.31 -16.36
C ASP A 91 1.57 28.49 -15.84
N SER A 92 1.24 29.01 -14.65
CA SER A 92 1.95 30.11 -13.97
C SER A 92 2.48 29.70 -12.59
N PHE A 93 2.86 28.44 -12.40
CA PHE A 93 3.10 27.82 -11.10
C PHE A 93 4.02 28.61 -10.15
N LEU A 94 5.11 29.20 -10.65
CA LEU A 94 6.04 29.97 -9.82
C LEU A 94 5.42 31.25 -9.26
N ALA A 95 4.50 31.87 -10.00
CA ALA A 95 3.82 33.09 -9.59
C ALA A 95 2.65 32.79 -8.63
N THR A 96 2.04 31.61 -8.76
CA THR A 96 0.87 31.17 -8.00
C THR A 96 1.22 30.02 -7.07
N SER A 97 2.45 29.96 -6.56
CA SER A 97 2.99 28.81 -5.82
C SER A 97 2.40 28.69 -4.40
N GLY A 98 1.08 28.77 -4.27
CA GLY A 98 0.31 28.47 -3.09
C GLY A 98 0.76 29.16 -1.79
N PRO A 99 0.24 28.67 -0.67
CA PRO A 99 0.65 29.13 0.65
C PRO A 99 2.08 28.68 1.02
N ASP A 100 2.65 29.31 2.05
CA ASP A 100 3.99 28.98 2.54
C ASP A 100 4.06 27.58 3.18
N LYS A 101 5.28 27.12 3.51
CA LYS A 101 5.49 25.77 4.06
C LYS A 101 4.69 25.51 5.34
N HIS A 102 4.52 26.50 6.21
CA HIS A 102 3.80 26.32 7.47
C HIS A 102 2.31 26.18 7.20
N GLU A 103 1.75 27.08 6.39
CA GLU A 103 0.34 27.06 6.04
C GLU A 103 -0.03 25.80 5.24
N ARG A 104 0.83 25.34 4.32
CA ARG A 104 0.66 24.03 3.66
C ARG A 104 0.52 22.88 4.65
N ALA A 105 1.40 22.85 5.67
CA ALA A 105 1.34 21.82 6.71
C ALA A 105 0.02 21.85 7.48
N VAL A 106 -0.46 23.06 7.80
CA VAL A 106 -1.74 23.27 8.49
C VAL A 106 -2.92 22.83 7.62
N THR A 107 -2.92 23.17 6.33
CA THR A 107 -3.97 22.78 5.39
C THR A 107 -4.05 21.26 5.23
N ILE A 108 -2.91 20.59 5.02
CA ILE A 108 -2.85 19.13 4.92
C ILE A 108 -3.29 18.44 6.21
N ALA A 109 -2.87 18.96 7.36
CA ALA A 109 -3.30 18.40 8.65
C ALA A 109 -4.81 18.54 8.88
N LYS A 110 -5.45 19.58 8.33
CA LYS A 110 -6.91 19.79 8.40
C LYS A 110 -7.68 18.95 7.38
N ASP A 111 -7.08 18.63 6.24
CA ASP A 111 -7.69 17.85 5.16
C ASP A 111 -6.84 16.62 4.78
N PRO A 112 -6.93 15.53 5.57
CA PRO A 112 -6.25 14.28 5.24
C PRO A 112 -6.78 13.62 3.96
N TYR A 113 -7.97 14.01 3.48
CA TYR A 113 -8.51 13.50 2.22
C TYR A 113 -7.82 14.14 1.01
N ALA A 114 -7.53 15.44 1.07
CA ALA A 114 -6.69 16.12 0.08
C ALA A 114 -5.30 15.47 0.00
N ALA A 115 -4.68 15.17 1.15
CA ALA A 115 -3.41 14.45 1.21
C ALA A 115 -3.46 13.08 0.51
N ALA A 116 -4.50 12.28 0.79
CA ALA A 116 -4.70 10.98 0.16
C ALA A 116 -4.93 11.08 -1.35
N LYS A 117 -5.69 12.08 -1.81
CA LYS A 117 -5.90 12.36 -3.24
C LYS A 117 -4.61 12.73 -3.95
N TYR A 118 -3.83 13.63 -3.36
CA TYR A 118 -2.53 14.03 -3.87
C TYR A 118 -1.60 12.82 -3.99
N PHE A 119 -1.47 12.02 -2.93
CA PHE A 119 -0.68 10.80 -2.96
C PHE A 119 -1.13 9.86 -4.09
N HIS A 120 -2.43 9.57 -4.18
CA HIS A 120 -2.97 8.70 -5.23
C HIS A 120 -2.70 9.23 -6.64
N PHE A 121 -2.85 10.54 -6.84
CA PHE A 121 -2.57 11.21 -8.11
C PHE A 121 -1.10 11.09 -8.49
N VAL A 122 -0.17 11.39 -7.57
CA VAL A 122 1.27 11.30 -7.84
C VAL A 122 1.69 9.87 -8.15
N ILE A 123 1.23 8.88 -7.37
CA ILE A 123 1.55 7.47 -7.65
C ILE A 123 1.02 7.06 -9.03
N ARG A 124 -0.21 7.45 -9.40
CA ARG A 124 -0.75 7.17 -10.73
C ARG A 124 0.10 7.81 -11.82
N LEU A 125 0.54 9.05 -11.65
CA LEU A 125 1.43 9.72 -12.63
C LEU A 125 2.78 9.01 -12.75
N VAL A 126 3.38 8.58 -11.64
CA VAL A 126 4.64 7.82 -11.70
C VAL A 126 4.44 6.51 -12.47
N LEU A 127 3.36 5.77 -12.19
CA LEU A 127 3.06 4.53 -12.91
C LEU A 127 2.82 4.78 -14.40
N GLU A 128 1.95 5.73 -14.74
CA GLU A 128 1.52 5.96 -16.12
C GLU A 128 2.58 6.67 -16.96
N VAL A 129 3.14 7.77 -16.46
CA VAL A 129 4.02 8.65 -17.23
C VAL A 129 5.47 8.18 -17.19
N LEU A 130 5.99 7.78 -16.02
CA LEU A 130 7.38 7.35 -15.91
C LEU A 130 7.55 5.87 -16.27
N LEU A 131 6.67 5.01 -15.76
CA LEU A 131 6.81 3.55 -15.95
C LEU A 131 5.99 3.01 -17.13
N GLY A 132 5.14 3.82 -17.77
CA GLY A 132 4.31 3.39 -18.88
C GLY A 132 3.24 2.37 -18.50
N VAL A 133 2.87 2.26 -17.22
CA VAL A 133 1.89 1.31 -16.70
C VAL A 133 0.56 2.02 -16.45
N HIS A 134 -0.46 1.63 -17.21
CA HIS A 134 -1.82 2.13 -17.02
C HIS A 134 -2.73 1.02 -16.47
N VAL A 135 -3.46 1.34 -15.41
CA VAL A 135 -4.22 0.38 -14.61
C VAL A 135 -5.66 0.84 -14.51
N THR A 136 -6.57 -0.02 -14.95
CA THR A 136 -8.01 0.16 -14.80
C THR A 136 -8.58 -1.02 -13.99
N PRO A 137 -9.80 -0.94 -13.46
CA PRO A 137 -10.41 -2.06 -12.73
C PRO A 137 -10.51 -3.37 -13.52
N PHE A 138 -10.44 -3.30 -14.85
CA PHE A 138 -10.63 -4.45 -15.75
C PHE A 138 -9.39 -4.82 -16.56
N LYS A 139 -8.40 -3.93 -16.65
CA LYS A 139 -7.27 -4.09 -17.55
C LYS A 139 -6.05 -3.34 -17.05
N THR A 140 -4.91 -4.01 -17.11
CA THR A 140 -3.58 -3.41 -16.98
C THR A 140 -2.91 -3.44 -18.34
N THR A 141 -2.35 -2.31 -18.76
CA THR A 141 -1.57 -2.18 -19.99
C THR A 141 -0.20 -1.60 -19.70
N SER A 142 0.82 -2.05 -20.42
CA SER A 142 2.17 -1.48 -20.36
C SER A 142 2.61 -0.97 -21.72
N GLN A 143 3.21 0.22 -21.71
CA GLN A 143 3.89 0.86 -22.81
C GLN A 143 5.38 1.06 -22.44
N GLU A 144 6.14 1.67 -23.34
CA GLU A 144 7.54 1.98 -23.07
C GLU A 144 7.64 3.07 -21.99
N GLY A 145 8.25 2.74 -20.85
CA GLY A 145 8.60 3.70 -19.80
C GLY A 145 10.08 4.05 -19.82
N ILE A 146 10.53 4.82 -18.83
CA ILE A 146 11.94 5.26 -18.71
C ILE A 146 12.94 4.11 -18.51
N PHE A 147 12.46 2.95 -18.02
CA PHE A 147 13.25 1.74 -17.81
C PHE A 147 12.92 0.64 -18.84
N GLY A 148 12.24 1.02 -19.92
CA GLY A 148 11.68 0.10 -20.91
C GLY A 148 10.27 -0.37 -20.56
N ARG A 149 9.76 -1.34 -21.33
CA ARG A 149 8.43 -1.92 -21.11
C ARG A 149 8.40 -2.81 -19.86
N VAL A 150 7.45 -2.53 -18.97
CA VAL A 150 7.24 -3.28 -17.73
C VAL A 150 6.51 -4.60 -18.00
N SER A 151 7.17 -5.73 -17.72
CA SER A 151 6.57 -7.07 -17.86
C SER A 151 5.56 -7.39 -16.75
N ALA A 152 5.85 -6.96 -15.52
CA ALA A 152 4.98 -7.10 -14.36
C ALA A 152 5.35 -6.03 -13.32
N TYR A 153 4.36 -5.60 -12.53
CA TYR A 153 4.61 -4.74 -11.37
C TYR A 153 3.77 -5.21 -10.19
N PHE A 154 4.27 -4.94 -8.99
CA PHE A 154 3.54 -5.13 -7.75
C PHE A 154 3.67 -3.85 -6.94
N GLY A 155 2.55 -3.31 -6.47
CA GLY A 155 2.50 -2.07 -5.70
C GLY A 155 1.53 -2.19 -4.54
N THR A 156 1.94 -1.70 -3.38
CA THR A 156 1.11 -1.58 -2.18
C THR A 156 1.33 -0.21 -1.56
N VAL A 157 0.32 0.28 -0.83
CA VAL A 157 0.43 1.44 0.04
C VAL A 157 0.57 0.92 1.46
N GLU A 158 1.46 1.52 2.25
CA GLU A 158 1.62 1.24 3.69
C GLU A 158 0.74 2.16 4.53
#